data_AF-A0A4Z2EJF3-F1
#
_entry.id   AF-A0A4Z2EJF3-F1
#
_cell.length_a   1.000
_cell.length_b   1.000
_cell.length_c   1.000
_cell.angle_alpha   90.00
_cell.angle_beta   90.00
_cell.angle_gamma   90.00
#
_symmetry.space_group_name_H-M   'P 1'
#
loop_
_entity.id
_entity.type
_entity.pdbx_description
1 polymer ?
#
loop_
_entity_poly.entity_id
_entity_poly.type
_entity_poly.pdbx_seq_one_letter_code
_entity_poly.pdbx_strand_id
1 'polypeptide(L)'
;MSAEEDYMADAKTIVNVQTMFRLFPSLSIITELTHPSNMRFMQFRAKDCYSLALSKLEKKERDKGSNLAFMFRLPFAAGRVFSISMLDTLLYQSFVKDYMILIARLLLGLDTTPGSGFLCAVSYNPKSECDTVPCCRLSN
;
A
#
# COMPACT_ATOMS: atom_id res chain seq x y z
N MET A 1 20.30 -0.83 -26.05
CA MET A 1 20.83 -1.72 -24.99
C MET A 1 19.64 -2.28 -24.23
N SER A 2 19.66 -3.59 -23.99
CA SER A 2 18.61 -4.49 -23.47
C SER A 2 17.34 -3.86 -22.89
N ALA A 3 16.26 -3.87 -23.68
CA ALA A 3 14.90 -3.95 -23.14
C ALA A 3 14.63 -5.41 -22.72
N GLU A 4 15.47 -5.94 -21.82
CA GLU A 4 15.03 -7.08 -21.01
C GLU A 4 13.81 -6.56 -20.26
N GLU A 5 12.63 -7.06 -20.62
CA GLU A 5 11.32 -6.55 -20.21
C GLU A 5 11.35 -6.03 -18.77
N ASP A 6 11.38 -4.70 -18.55
CA ASP A 6 11.59 -4.09 -17.23
C ASP A 6 10.58 -4.62 -16.17
N TYR A 7 9.42 -5.08 -16.62
CA TYR A 7 8.41 -5.74 -15.81
C TYR A 7 8.87 -7.05 -15.15
N MET A 8 9.90 -7.72 -15.69
CA MET A 8 10.47 -8.96 -15.16
C MET A 8 11.34 -8.75 -13.92
N ALA A 9 11.68 -7.51 -13.57
CA ALA A 9 12.45 -7.19 -12.36
C ALA A 9 11.79 -7.75 -11.09
N ASP A 10 10.45 -7.73 -11.02
CA ASP A 10 9.69 -8.18 -9.86
C ASP A 10 9.25 -9.67 -9.95
N ALA A 11 9.60 -10.39 -11.03
CA ALA A 11 9.05 -11.72 -11.30
C ALA A 11 9.39 -12.74 -10.20
N LYS A 12 10.64 -12.74 -9.73
CA LYS A 12 11.10 -13.65 -8.68
C LYS A 12 10.38 -13.42 -7.35
N THR A 13 10.20 -12.17 -6.97
CA THR A 13 9.50 -11.75 -5.75
C THR A 13 8.04 -12.17 -5.79
N ILE A 14 7.36 -11.95 -6.92
CA ILE A 14 5.95 -12.34 -7.12
C ILE A 14 5.78 -13.85 -6.94
N VAL A 15 6.62 -14.67 -7.57
CA VAL A 15 6.51 -16.14 -7.48
C VAL A 15 6.76 -16.65 -6.06
N ASN A 16 7.77 -16.10 -5.38
CA ASN A 16 8.09 -16.47 -4.01
C ASN A 16 6.94 -16.14 -3.05
N VAL A 17 6.40 -14.93 -3.14
CA VAL A 17 5.29 -14.49 -2.27
C VAL A 17 4.03 -15.28 -2.57
N GLN A 18 3.74 -15.58 -3.83
CA GLN A 18 2.59 -16.41 -4.21
C GLN A 18 2.71 -17.83 -3.66
N THR A 19 3.92 -18.37 -3.58
CA THR A 19 4.18 -19.69 -2.97
C THR A 19 3.91 -19.64 -1.47
N MET A 20 4.42 -18.62 -0.77
CA MET A 20 4.17 -18.41 0.67
C MET A 20 2.68 -18.21 0.97
N PHE A 21 1.97 -17.46 0.12
CA PHE A 21 0.52 -17.25 0.24
C PHE A 21 -0.30 -18.54 0.13
N ARG A 22 0.16 -19.50 -0.68
CA ARG A 22 -0.49 -20.82 -0.79
C ARG A 22 -0.17 -21.73 0.40
N LEU A 23 1.03 -21.62 0.97
CA LEU A 23 1.46 -22.43 2.12
C LEU A 23 0.87 -21.95 3.45
N PHE A 24 0.80 -20.63 3.65
CA PHE A 24 0.36 -20.02 4.92
C PHE A 24 -0.73 -18.96 4.66
N PRO A 25 -2.01 -19.36 4.56
CA PRO A 25 -3.11 -18.45 4.23
C PRO A 25 -3.42 -17.42 5.33
N SER A 26 -3.01 -17.67 6.57
CA SER A 26 -3.14 -16.73 7.70
C SER A 26 -2.04 -15.67 7.76
N LEU A 27 -0.99 -15.81 6.95
CA LEU A 27 0.15 -14.90 6.96
C LEU A 27 -0.20 -13.61 6.20
N SER A 28 0.01 -12.46 6.84
CA SER A 28 -0.04 -11.15 6.18
C SER A 28 1.35 -10.81 5.67
N ILE A 29 1.49 -10.59 4.36
CA ILE A 29 2.75 -10.25 3.71
C ILE A 29 2.60 -8.88 3.06
N ILE A 30 3.56 -8.00 3.32
CA ILE A 30 3.72 -6.72 2.62
C ILE A 30 4.82 -6.90 1.59
N THR A 31 4.56 -6.54 0.35
CA THR A 31 5.51 -6.66 -0.76
C THR A 31 5.77 -5.33 -1.43
N GLU A 32 7.05 -5.06 -1.62
CA GLU A 32 7.53 -3.98 -2.44
C GLU A 32 7.62 -4.42 -3.91
N LEU A 33 7.19 -3.55 -4.83
CA LEU A 33 7.32 -3.76 -6.27
C LEU A 33 7.90 -2.53 -6.94
N THR A 34 8.72 -2.74 -7.96
CA THR A 34 9.32 -1.66 -8.76
C THR A 34 8.24 -0.97 -9.60
N HIS A 35 7.37 -1.76 -10.24
CA HIS A 35 6.34 -1.22 -11.13
C HIS A 35 4.93 -1.40 -10.54
N PRO A 36 4.12 -0.33 -10.45
CA PRO A 36 2.75 -0.44 -9.96
C PRO A 36 1.90 -1.32 -10.86
N SER A 37 2.23 -1.45 -12.16
CA SER A 37 1.58 -2.38 -13.09
C SER A 37 1.60 -3.84 -12.61
N ASN A 38 2.67 -4.26 -11.92
CA ASN A 38 2.86 -5.64 -11.46
C ASN A 38 1.97 -6.02 -10.26
N MET A 39 1.36 -5.04 -9.59
CA MET A 39 0.47 -5.29 -8.44
C MET A 39 -0.69 -6.23 -8.76
N ARG A 40 -1.09 -6.36 -10.02
CA ARG A 40 -2.16 -7.27 -10.46
C ARG A 40 -1.81 -8.75 -10.27
N PHE A 41 -0.53 -9.10 -10.26
CA PHE A 41 -0.08 -10.49 -10.11
C PHE A 41 0.01 -10.94 -8.65
N MET A 42 -0.13 -10.01 -7.71
CA MET A 42 -0.08 -10.32 -6.29
C MET A 42 -1.36 -11.02 -5.82
N GLN A 43 -1.19 -12.07 -5.01
CA GLN A 43 -2.28 -12.81 -4.37
C GLN A 43 -3.31 -13.38 -5.35
N PHE A 44 -2.83 -13.79 -6.53
CA PHE A 44 -3.68 -14.28 -7.60
C PHE A 44 -4.44 -15.55 -7.19
N ARG A 45 -5.75 -15.58 -7.51
CA ARG A 45 -6.63 -16.74 -7.39
C ARG A 45 -7.35 -16.96 -8.72
N ALA A 46 -7.41 -18.21 -9.19
CA ALA A 46 -7.92 -18.53 -10.52
C ALA A 46 -9.44 -18.28 -10.69
N LYS A 47 -10.23 -18.35 -9.60
CA LYS A 47 -11.69 -18.18 -9.62
C LYS A 47 -12.13 -16.98 -8.78
N ASP A 48 -11.67 -15.79 -9.15
CA ASP A 48 -12.06 -14.55 -8.47
C ASP A 48 -12.86 -13.62 -9.39
N CYS A 49 -14.20 -13.69 -9.25
CA CYS A 49 -15.13 -12.83 -9.97
C CYS A 49 -15.02 -11.36 -9.56
N TYR A 50 -14.62 -11.08 -8.31
CA TYR A 50 -14.49 -9.73 -7.80
C TYR A 50 -13.25 -9.04 -8.38
N SER A 51 -12.10 -9.74 -8.42
CA SER A 51 -10.90 -9.27 -9.12
C SER A 51 -11.17 -8.95 -10.59
N LEU A 52 -11.97 -9.77 -11.28
CA LEU A 52 -12.34 -9.52 -12.68
C LEU A 52 -13.22 -8.27 -12.84
N ALA A 53 -14.22 -8.10 -11.97
CA ALA A 53 -15.09 -6.92 -11.99
C ALA A 53 -14.29 -5.64 -11.74
N LEU A 54 -13.37 -5.65 -10.77
CA LEU A 54 -12.49 -4.52 -10.46
C LEU A 54 -11.52 -4.22 -11.61
N SER A 55 -11.01 -5.22 -12.31
CA SER A 55 -10.14 -4.99 -13.49
C SER A 55 -10.88 -4.27 -14.62
N LYS A 56 -12.18 -4.55 -14.82
CA LYS A 56 -13.02 -3.80 -15.78
C LYS A 56 -13.23 -2.36 -15.34
N LEU A 57 -13.43 -2.13 -14.04
CA LEU A 57 -13.59 -0.79 -13.48
C LEU A 57 -12.30 0.02 -13.59
N GLU A 58 -11.16 -0.58 -13.25
CA GLU A 58 -9.82 0.02 -13.42
C GLU A 58 -9.61 0.49 -14.86
N LYS A 59 -9.92 -0.37 -15.84
CA LYS A 59 -9.78 0.00 -17.25
C LYS A 59 -10.66 1.19 -17.62
N LYS A 60 -11.92 1.18 -17.19
CA LYS A 60 -12.86 2.28 -17.43
C LYS A 60 -12.39 3.60 -16.82
N GLU A 61 -11.81 3.56 -15.63
CA GLU A 61 -11.27 4.75 -14.96
C GLU A 61 -9.98 5.25 -15.62
N ARG A 62 -9.13 4.33 -16.09
CA ARG A 62 -7.95 4.70 -16.88
C ARG A 62 -8.34 5.36 -18.21
N ASP A 63 -9.36 4.86 -18.88
CA ASP A 63 -9.87 5.42 -20.15
C ASP A 63 -10.47 6.83 -19.95
N LYS A 64 -10.95 7.15 -18.74
CA LYS A 64 -11.38 8.51 -18.37
C LYS A 64 -10.22 9.46 -18.05
N GLY A 65 -8.98 8.97 -17.95
CA GLY A 65 -7.81 9.75 -17.58
C GLY A 65 -7.51 9.80 -16.08
N SER A 66 -8.04 8.88 -15.28
CA SER A 66 -7.79 8.83 -13.83
C SER A 66 -6.34 8.39 -13.52
N ASN A 67 -5.59 9.24 -12.81
CA ASN A 67 -4.21 8.96 -12.40
C ASN A 67 -4.08 7.90 -11.28
N LEU A 68 -5.20 7.51 -10.67
CA LEU A 68 -5.26 6.61 -9.51
C LEU A 68 -6.04 5.32 -9.81
N ALA A 69 -6.11 4.91 -11.08
CA ALA A 69 -6.86 3.70 -11.49
C ALA A 69 -6.41 2.43 -10.72
N PHE A 70 -5.15 2.37 -10.29
CA PHE A 70 -4.61 1.25 -9.48
C PHE A 70 -5.22 1.13 -8.07
N MET A 71 -5.94 2.14 -7.56
CA MET A 71 -6.62 2.08 -6.25
C MET A 71 -7.63 0.95 -6.17
N PHE A 72 -8.24 0.58 -7.30
CA PHE A 72 -9.23 -0.49 -7.36
C PHE A 72 -8.62 -1.90 -7.29
N ARG A 73 -7.28 -2.02 -7.20
CA ARG A 73 -6.63 -3.32 -7.09
C ARG A 73 -6.67 -3.82 -5.66
N LEU A 74 -7.21 -5.02 -5.47
CA LEU A 74 -7.32 -5.67 -4.17
C LEU A 74 -6.02 -5.69 -3.36
N PRO A 75 -4.84 -6.05 -3.94
CA PRO A 75 -3.60 -6.13 -3.16
C PRO A 75 -3.13 -4.75 -2.66
N PHE A 76 -3.43 -3.69 -3.40
CA PHE A 76 -3.14 -2.31 -3.01
C PHE A 76 -4.10 -1.82 -1.93
N ALA A 77 -5.41 -1.99 -2.13
CA ALA A 77 -6.44 -1.58 -1.17
C ALA A 77 -6.31 -2.33 0.18
N ALA A 78 -5.79 -3.55 0.17
CA ALA A 78 -5.51 -4.32 1.38
C ALA A 78 -4.24 -3.87 2.14
N GLY A 79 -3.48 -2.90 1.61
CA GLY A 79 -2.22 -2.44 2.22
C GLY A 79 -1.09 -3.47 2.16
N ARG A 80 -1.18 -4.46 1.25
CA ARG A 80 -0.20 -5.55 1.13
C ARG A 80 0.84 -5.31 0.07
N VAL A 81 0.65 -4.29 -0.77
CA VAL A 81 1.55 -3.97 -1.87
C VAL A 81 1.86 -2.49 -1.88
N PHE A 82 3.15 -2.18 -2.00
CA PHE A 82 3.66 -0.82 -2.07
C PHE A 82 4.69 -0.72 -3.21
N SER A 83 4.80 0.45 -3.84
CA SER A 83 5.80 0.69 -4.88
C SER A 83 6.48 2.03 -4.66
N ILE A 84 7.80 2.07 -4.86
CA ILE A 84 8.60 3.28 -4.70
C ILE A 84 8.05 4.42 -5.56
N SER A 85 7.61 4.12 -6.79
CA SER A 85 7.11 5.12 -7.73
C SER A 85 5.83 5.82 -7.25
N MET A 86 5.17 5.32 -6.20
CA MET A 86 4.04 6.01 -5.58
C MET A 86 4.48 7.26 -4.83
N LEU A 87 5.72 7.27 -4.31
CA LEU A 87 6.30 8.43 -3.62
C LEU A 87 6.77 9.52 -4.59
N ASP A 88 7.00 9.20 -5.86
CA ASP A 88 7.40 10.19 -6.87
C ASP A 88 6.34 11.31 -6.98
N THR A 89 5.06 10.94 -6.85
CA THR A 89 3.96 11.92 -6.85
C THR A 89 4.05 12.91 -5.69
N LEU A 90 4.58 12.50 -4.54
CA LEU A 90 4.82 13.37 -3.39
C LEU A 90 5.90 14.39 -3.72
N LEU A 91 7.00 13.97 -4.37
CA LEU A 91 8.07 14.87 -4.79
C LEU A 91 7.60 15.89 -5.83
N TYR A 92 6.78 15.48 -6.79
CA TYR A 92 6.17 16.43 -7.72
C TYR A 92 5.22 17.41 -7.01
N GLN A 93 4.48 16.96 -6.01
CA GLN A 93 3.59 17.82 -5.24
C GLN A 93 4.34 18.77 -4.30
N SER A 94 5.52 18.39 -3.81
CA SER A 94 6.30 19.25 -2.90
C SER A 94 6.77 20.54 -3.57
N PHE A 95 6.87 20.57 -4.90
CA PHE A 95 7.17 21.80 -5.64
C PHE A 95 6.12 22.91 -5.44
N VAL A 96 4.85 22.54 -5.29
CA VAL A 96 3.74 23.49 -5.05
C VAL A 96 3.46 23.64 -3.55
N LYS A 97 3.82 22.64 -2.75
CA LYS A 97 3.49 22.54 -1.33
C LYS A 97 4.72 22.15 -0.53
N ASP A 98 5.44 23.13 -0.03
CA ASP A 98 6.71 22.95 0.70
C ASP A 98 6.56 22.09 1.97
N TYR A 99 5.35 22.02 2.55
CA TYR A 99 5.07 21.25 3.75
C TYR A 99 4.86 19.74 3.52
N MET A 100 4.77 19.27 2.27
CA MET A 100 4.46 17.86 1.94
C MET A 100 5.51 16.87 2.46
N ILE A 101 6.80 17.21 2.32
CA ILE A 101 7.89 16.34 2.79
C ILE A 101 7.93 16.37 4.32
N LEU A 102 7.76 17.55 4.93
CA LEU A 102 7.83 17.71 6.37
C LEU A 102 6.69 16.96 7.09
N ILE A 103 5.45 17.06 6.58
CA ILE A 103 4.32 16.33 7.17
C ILE A 103 4.45 14.82 6.99
N ALA A 104 4.95 14.34 5.84
CA ALA A 104 5.20 12.92 5.63
C ALA A 104 6.26 12.37 6.59
N ARG A 105 7.34 13.12 6.85
CA ARG A 105 8.38 12.75 7.81
C ARG A 105 7.86 12.69 9.24
N LEU A 106 7.01 13.63 9.65
CA LEU A 106 6.33 13.59 10.95
C LEU A 106 5.39 12.39 11.08
N LEU A 107 4.57 12.11 10.05
CA LEU A 107 3.63 10.98 10.06
C LEU A 107 4.34 9.62 10.12
N LEU A 108 5.48 9.50 9.44
CA LEU A 108 6.33 8.30 9.48
C LEU A 108 7.18 8.21 10.76
N GLY A 109 7.25 9.28 11.56
CA GLY A 109 8.08 9.35 12.76
C GLY A 109 9.57 9.48 12.48
N LEU A 110 9.96 9.95 11.29
CA LEU A 110 11.36 10.20 10.92
C LEU A 110 11.92 11.45 11.60
N ASP A 111 11.07 12.47 11.74
CA ASP A 111 11.36 13.65 12.54
C ASP A 111 10.38 13.69 13.72
N THR A 112 10.87 14.08 14.90
CA THR A 112 10.02 14.34 16.08
C THR A 112 10.32 15.73 16.59
N THR A 113 9.27 16.53 16.75
CA THR A 113 9.36 17.88 17.31
C THR A 113 8.57 17.95 18.61
N PRO A 114 8.97 18.77 19.60
CA PRO A 114 8.16 18.97 20.80
C PRO A 114 6.75 19.43 20.40
N GLY A 115 5.72 18.64 20.75
CA GLY A 115 4.33 18.87 20.33
C GLY A 115 3.85 18.08 19.11
N SER A 116 4.67 17.20 18.52
CA SER A 116 4.24 16.28 17.44
C SER A 116 3.47 15.06 17.98
N GLY A 117 2.55 14.53 17.17
CA GLY A 117 1.83 13.27 17.45
C GLY A 117 2.43 12.06 16.72
N PHE A 118 1.89 10.86 16.99
CA PHE A 118 2.26 9.61 16.31
C PHE A 118 1.04 8.90 15.74
N LEU A 119 1.24 8.09 14.69
CA LEU A 119 0.19 7.26 14.12
C LEU A 119 -0.10 6.06 15.03
N CYS A 120 -1.37 5.87 15.38
CA CYS A 120 -1.84 4.73 16.17
C CYS A 120 -3.05 4.09 15.48
N ALA A 121 -3.13 2.77 15.52
CA ALA A 121 -4.28 2.00 15.04
C ALA A 121 -5.00 1.38 16.25
N VAL A 122 -6.29 1.68 16.39
CA VAL A 122 -7.15 1.06 17.41
C VAL A 122 -8.05 0.05 16.71
N SER A 123 -7.94 -1.21 17.09
CA SER A 123 -8.87 -2.24 16.61
C SER A 123 -10.18 -2.15 17.37
N TYR A 124 -11.28 -1.97 16.65
CA TYR A 124 -12.60 -2.01 17.27
C TYR A 124 -12.98 -3.46 17.55
N ASN A 125 -13.15 -3.80 18.83
CA ASN A 125 -13.63 -5.10 19.26
C ASN A 125 -14.99 -4.92 19.94
N PRO A 126 -16.11 -5.42 19.38
CA PRO A 126 -17.46 -5.18 19.90
C PRO A 126 -17.74 -5.85 21.26
N LYS A 127 -16.74 -6.50 21.88
CA LYS A 127 -16.84 -7.19 23.18
C LYS A 127 -16.16 -6.45 24.34
N SER A 128 -15.59 -5.26 24.11
CA SER A 128 -14.95 -4.46 25.15
C SER A 128 -15.62 -3.07 25.26
N GLU A 129 -16.84 -3.06 25.75
CA GLU A 129 -17.32 -1.94 26.55
C GLU A 129 -16.84 -2.25 27.97
N CYS A 130 -15.99 -1.38 28.54
CA CYS A 130 -15.12 -1.61 29.71
C CYS A 130 -13.78 -2.27 29.38
N ASP A 131 -12.81 -1.47 28.94
CA ASP A 131 -11.54 -1.31 29.66
C ASP A 131 -10.73 -0.20 29.00
N THR A 132 -10.65 0.92 29.71
CA THR A 132 -9.65 1.99 29.65
C THR A 132 -8.65 1.91 28.49
N VAL A 133 -8.78 2.85 27.55
CA VAL A 133 -7.71 3.27 26.63
C VAL A 133 -6.48 3.68 27.46
N PRO A 134 -5.34 2.97 27.40
CA PRO A 134 -4.11 3.41 28.04
C PRO A 134 -3.06 3.71 26.96
N CYS A 135 -3.44 4.31 25.82
CA CYS A 135 -2.47 4.69 24.78
C CYS A 135 -2.00 6.14 24.86
N CYS A 136 -2.47 6.91 25.85
CA CYS A 136 -2.00 8.28 26.13
C CYS A 136 -1.46 8.45 27.56
N ARG A 137 -0.75 7.44 28.11
CA ARG A 137 0.19 7.76 29.20
C ARG A 137 1.42 8.36 28.56
N LEU A 138 1.48 9.69 28.62
CA LEU A 138 2.66 10.50 28.36
C LEU A 138 3.91 9.80 28.92
N SER A 139 4.90 9.56 28.06
CA SER A 139 6.28 9.47 28.55
C SER A 139 6.66 10.87 29.02
N ASN A 140 7.13 10.93 30.27
CA ASN A 140 7.85 12.07 30.84
C ASN A 140 8.99 12.53 29.95
#